data_AF-A0A357ZWE1-F1
#
_entry.id   AF-A0A357ZWE1-F1
#
_cell.length_a   1.000
_cell.length_b   1.000
_cell.length_c   1.000
_cell.angle_alpha   90.00
_cell.angle_beta   90.00
_cell.angle_gamma   90.00
#
_symmetry.space_group_name_H-M   'P 1'
#
loop_
_entity.id
_entity.type
_entity.pdbx_description
1 polymer ?
#
loop_
_entity_poly.entity_id
_entity_poly.type
_entity_poly.pdbx_seq_one_letter_code
_entity_poly.pdbx_strand_id
1 'polypeptide(L)' 'DAVGTDHILWETDYPHSDGTFPHSRKIAHELFTAAGMNAQECRMVLRSNAVKAYGLDRFGVTP' A
#
# COMPACT_ATOMS: atom_id res chain seq x y z
N ASP A 1 14.34 -7.21 -0.38
CA ASP A 1 15.21 -7.07 -1.57
C ASP A 1 14.87 -7.99 -2.72
N ALA A 2 14.63 -9.30 -2.52
CA ALA A 2 14.38 -10.22 -3.63
C ALA A 2 13.15 -9.90 -4.52
N VAL A 3 12.09 -9.30 -3.95
CA VAL A 3 10.85 -8.94 -4.68
C VAL A 3 10.89 -7.51 -5.23
N GLY A 4 11.58 -6.59 -4.55
CA GLY A 4 11.55 -5.15 -4.86
C GLY A 4 10.31 -4.43 -4.32
N THR A 5 10.49 -3.24 -3.73
CA THR A 5 9.38 -2.45 -3.15
C THR A 5 8.36 -1.99 -4.18
N ASP A 6 8.75 -1.86 -5.45
CA ASP A 6 7.88 -1.52 -6.58
C ASP A 6 6.91 -2.65 -7.00
N HIS A 7 7.12 -3.85 -6.46
CA HIS A 7 6.27 -5.02 -6.66
C HIS A 7 5.37 -5.36 -5.46
N ILE A 8 5.36 -4.53 -4.41
CA ILE A 8 4.57 -4.74 -3.18
C ILE A 8 3.41 -3.75 -3.14
N LEU A 9 2.22 -4.24 -2.81
CA LEU A 9 1.03 -3.44 -2.52
C LEU A 9 0.56 -3.72 -1.09
N TRP A 10 -0.07 -2.73 -0.46
CA TRP A 10 -0.81 -2.93 0.77
C TRP A 10 -2.31 -2.91 0.49
N GLU A 11 -3.02 -3.84 1.12
CA GLU A 11 -4.47 -3.95 1.06
C GLU A 11 -5.09 -3.97 2.46
N THR A 12 -6.41 -3.78 2.52
CA THR A 12 -7.15 -3.80 3.78
C THR A 12 -7.94 -5.08 4.01
N ASP A 13 -8.16 -5.84 2.95
CA ASP A 13 -8.98 -7.05 2.88
C ASP A 13 -10.39 -6.90 3.49
N TYR A 14 -11.02 -5.74 3.30
CA TYR A 14 -12.38 -5.51 3.77
C TYR A 14 -13.41 -6.33 2.96
N PRO A 15 -14.42 -6.96 3.60
CA PRO A 15 -14.78 -6.93 5.02
C PRO A 15 -14.33 -8.18 5.81
N HIS A 16 -13.29 -8.89 5.38
CA HIS A 16 -12.87 -10.13 6.02
C HIS A 16 -12.45 -9.90 7.48
N SER A 17 -12.67 -10.92 8.32
CA SER A 17 -12.46 -10.85 9.77
C SER A 17 -10.99 -10.68 10.16
N ASP A 18 -10.09 -11.13 9.31
CA ASP A 18 -8.64 -11.00 9.40
C ASP A 18 -8.09 -9.78 8.62
N GLY A 19 -8.99 -8.99 8.01
CA GLY A 19 -8.66 -7.69 7.44
C GLY A 19 -8.34 -6.63 8.49
N THR A 20 -8.05 -5.42 8.04
CA THR A 20 -7.55 -4.34 8.91
C THR A 20 -8.59 -3.29 9.29
N PHE A 21 -9.79 -3.33 8.70
CA PHE A 21 -10.87 -2.38 9.00
C PHE A 21 -11.42 -2.61 10.43
N PRO A 22 -11.77 -1.55 11.20
CA PRO A 22 -11.79 -0.12 10.85
C PRO A 22 -10.47 0.62 11.13
N HIS A 23 -9.40 -0.11 11.48
CA HIS A 23 -8.14 0.46 11.95
C HIS A 23 -7.02 0.47 10.89
N SER A 24 -7.37 0.30 9.61
CA SER A 24 -6.40 0.11 8.52
C SER A 24 -5.31 1.17 8.46
N ARG A 25 -5.67 2.45 8.67
CA ARG A 25 -4.69 3.55 8.68
C ARG A 25 -3.67 3.42 9.82
N LYS A 26 -4.11 3.02 11.01
CA LYS A 26 -3.23 2.82 12.18
C LYS A 26 -2.30 1.64 11.93
N ILE A 27 -2.85 0.52 11.45
CA ILE A 27 -2.09 -0.71 11.16
C ILE A 27 -1.03 -0.46 10.08
N ALA A 28 -1.38 0.19 8.97
CA ALA A 28 -0.42 0.56 7.93
C ALA A 28 0.74 1.40 8.49
N HIS A 29 0.42 2.42 9.30
CA HIS A 29 1.44 3.26 9.92
C HIS A 29 2.39 2.47 10.84
N GLU A 30 1.86 1.61 11.71
CA GLU A 30 2.66 0.78 12.62
C GLU A 30 3.57 -0.19 11.86
N LEU A 31 3.04 -0.91 10.86
CA LEU A 31 3.81 -1.85 10.04
C LEU A 31 4.95 -1.16 9.30
N PHE A 32 4.67 0.00 8.70
CA PHE A 32 5.63 0.67 7.83
C PHE A 32 6.71 1.38 8.64
N THR A 33 6.34 1.91 9.82
CA THR A 33 7.30 2.43 10.79
C THR A 33 8.22 1.31 11.29
N ALA A 34 7.66 0.14 11.64
CA ALA A 34 8.45 -1.00 12.09
C ALA A 34 9.38 -1.55 11.00
N ALA A 35 8.98 -1.46 9.72
CA ALA A 35 9.80 -1.81 8.57
C ALA A 35 10.87 -0.74 8.22
N GLY A 36 10.89 0.41 8.90
CA GLY A 36 11.84 1.49 8.64
C GLY A 36 11.62 2.18 7.29
N MET A 37 10.41 2.10 6.74
CA MET A 37 10.11 2.65 5.42
C MET A 37 10.13 4.18 5.43
N ASN A 38 10.75 4.76 4.41
CA ASN A 38 10.70 6.20 4.17
C ASN A 38 9.39 6.61 3.46
N ALA A 39 9.16 7.92 3.35
CA ALA A 39 7.93 8.46 2.76
C ALA A 39 7.71 8.05 1.30
N GLN A 40 8.79 7.88 0.53
CA GLN A 40 8.71 7.46 -0.88
C GLN A 40 8.30 5.99 -0.98
N GLU A 41 8.89 5.12 -0.17
CA GLU A 41 8.52 3.70 -0.12
C GLU A 41 7.08 3.51 0.34
N CYS A 42 6.63 4.27 1.34
CA CYS A 42 5.25 4.26 1.79
C CYS A 42 4.29 4.64 0.65
N ARG A 43 4.62 5.70 -0.12
CA ARG A 43 3.83 6.12 -1.29
C ARG A 43 3.77 5.05 -2.36
N MET A 44 4.86 4.32 -2.57
CA MET A 44 4.90 3.21 -3.52
C MET A 44 3.90 2.13 -3.15
N VAL A 45 4.04 1.60 -1.94
CA VAL A 45 3.26 0.44 -1.47
C VAL A 45 1.79 0.77 -1.23
N LEU A 46 1.47 1.96 -0.72
CA LEU A 46 0.08 2.38 -0.46
C LEU A 46 -0.66 2.86 -1.70
N ARG A 47 0.05 3.21 -2.79
CA ARG A 47 -0.57 4.00 -3.86
C ARG A 47 0.03 3.76 -5.24
N SER A 48 1.26 4.21 -5.51
CA SER A 48 1.71 4.32 -6.90
C SER A 48 1.91 2.96 -7.57
N ASN A 49 2.26 1.92 -6.83
CA ASN A 49 2.36 0.56 -7.37
C ASN A 49 0.99 0.04 -7.82
N ALA A 50 -0.07 0.28 -7.05
CA ALA A 50 -1.44 -0.07 -7.43
C ALA A 50 -1.92 0.71 -8.66
N VAL A 51 -1.61 2.02 -8.73
CA VAL A 51 -1.91 2.85 -9.90
C VAL A 51 -1.29 2.26 -11.17
N LYS A 52 -0.01 1.90 -11.11
CA LYS A 52 0.71 1.28 -12.23
C LYS A 52 0.18 -0.11 -12.57
N ALA A 53 0.01 -0.98 -11.56
CA ALA A 53 -0.36 -2.38 -11.75
C ALA A 53 -1.75 -2.55 -12.38
N TYR A 54 -2.71 -1.71 -11.99
CA TYR A 54 -4.09 -1.79 -12.47
C TYR A 54 -4.45 -0.75 -13.54
N GLY A 55 -3.48 0.07 -13.96
CA GLY A 55 -3.68 1.18 -14.90
C GLY A 55 -4.78 2.12 -14.43
N LEU A 56 -4.71 2.60 -13.19
CA LEU A 56 -5.74 3.46 -12.58
C LEU A 56 -5.66 4.92 -13.05
N ASP A 57 -4.53 5.30 -13.65
CA ASP A 57 -4.31 6.59 -14.29
C ASP A 57 -5.34 6.87 -15.41
N ARG A 58 -5.79 5.84 -16.13
CA ARG A 58 -6.88 5.95 -17.12
C ARG A 58 -8.23 6.38 -16.52
N PHE A 59 -8.36 6.30 -15.20
CA PHE A 59 -9.52 6.77 -14.44
C PHE A 59 -9.23 8.06 -13.64
N GLY A 60 -8.12 8.74 -13.94
CA GLY A 60 -7.74 10.01 -13.29
C GLY A 60 -7.00 9.84 -11.96
N VAL A 61 -6.65 8.61 -11.56
CA VAL A 61 -5.83 8.38 -10.36
C VAL A 61 -4.36 8.50 -10.74
N THR A 62 -3.81 9.71 -10.66
CA THR A 62 -2.41 9.98 -11.04
C THR A 62 -1.43 9.53 -9.94
N PRO A 63 -0.23 8.98 -10.22
CA PRO A 63 0.75 8.51 -9.22
C PRO A 63 1.15 9.49 -8.10
#